data_AF-A0A9D9QZM2-F1
#
_entry.id   AF-A0A9D9QZM2-F1
#
_cell.length_a   1.000
_cell.length_b   1.000
_cell.length_c   1.000
_cell.angle_alpha   90.00
_cell.angle_beta   90.00
_cell.angle_gamma   90.00
#
_symmetry.space_group_name_H-M   'P 1'
#
loop_
_entity.id
_entity.type
_entity.pdbx_description
1 polymer ?
#
loop_
_entity_poly.entity_id
_entity_poly.type
_entity_poly.pdbx_seq_one_letter_code
_entity_poly.pdbx_strand_id
1 'polypeptide(L)'
;MKKSLIISIILGILMVSSGVLTMALTPTQRIADQREKVNLDIMIPAKFGDWQIDKSIVPLQIDAETQAKLDKIYNQTLARTYVNSQNERIMLSVAYGGDQSDNLAVHKPEVCYYVQGFEIMKILSDELATQYGKLPIKRLLAVKGNRNEPITYWVTVGDKAVLPGFDQKLQQLRYGLTGNVPDGMLVRISSIDNDNDKAYQLQTIFIQDLLLAVNVKERIRLIGIFGA
;
A
#
# COMPACT_ATOMS: atom_id res chain seq x y z
N MET A 1 42.35 38.08 12.34
CA MET A 1 40.90 37.87 12.59
C MET A 1 40.72 37.03 13.85
N LYS A 2 39.79 37.38 14.74
CA LYS A 2 39.54 36.62 15.98
C LYS A 2 39.03 35.22 15.59
N LYS A 3 39.59 34.14 16.15
CA LYS A 3 39.20 32.74 15.85
C LYS A 3 37.68 32.51 15.87
N SER A 4 36.98 33.16 16.81
CA SER A 4 35.52 33.14 16.92
C SER A 4 34.78 33.69 15.67
N LEU A 5 35.33 34.69 14.98
CA LEU A 5 34.74 35.24 13.75
C LEU A 5 34.86 34.25 12.58
N ILE A 6 35.99 33.55 12.46
CA ILE A 6 36.21 32.52 11.43
C ILE A 6 35.25 31.35 11.65
N ILE A 7 35.11 30.89 12.89
CA ILE A 7 34.16 29.82 13.25
C ILE A 7 32.72 30.22 12.90
N SER A 8 32.33 31.45 13.22
CA SER A 8 30.97 31.95 12.94
C SER A 8 30.68 32.05 11.43
N ILE A 9 31.67 32.45 10.62
CA ILE A 9 31.55 32.48 9.16
C ILE A 9 31.44 31.07 8.59
N ILE A 10 32.26 30.12 9.06
CA ILE A 10 32.20 28.72 8.61
C ILE A 10 30.83 28.12 8.95
N LEU A 11 30.33 28.34 10.18
CA LEU A 11 29.00 27.88 10.58
C LEU A 11 27.90 28.53 9.73
N GLY A 12 27.99 29.83 9.46
CA GLY A 12 27.05 30.53 8.58
C GLY A 12 27.04 29.95 7.16
N ILE A 13 28.21 29.68 6.58
CA ILE A 13 28.32 29.03 5.26
C ILE A 13 27.72 27.63 5.28
N LEU A 14 27.98 26.84 6.32
CA LEU A 14 27.41 25.49 6.46
C LEU A 14 25.88 25.50 6.60
N MET A 15 25.31 26.51 7.28
CA MET A 15 23.86 26.67 7.41
C MET A 15 23.20 27.14 6.11
N VAL A 16 23.83 28.06 5.38
CA VAL A 16 23.32 28.49 4.07
C VAL A 16 23.45 27.37 3.05
N SER A 17 24.57 26.65 3.04
CA SER A 17 24.76 25.52 2.12
C SER A 17 23.76 24.41 2.38
N SER A 18 23.44 24.09 3.65
CA SER A 18 22.40 23.10 3.95
C SER A 18 21.01 23.55 3.49
N GLY A 19 20.68 24.83 3.61
CA GLY A 19 19.42 25.38 3.10
C GLY A 19 19.30 25.29 1.58
N VAL A 20 20.35 25.70 0.86
CA VAL A 20 20.41 25.60 -0.61
C VAL A 20 20.38 24.15 -1.06
N LEU A 21 21.12 23.26 -0.39
CA LEU A 21 21.14 21.83 -0.70
C LEU A 21 19.76 21.20 -0.48
N THR A 22 19.08 21.57 0.61
CA THR A 22 17.70 21.11 0.89
C THR A 22 16.74 21.59 -0.19
N MET A 23 16.78 22.87 -0.57
CA MET A 23 15.92 23.39 -1.64
C MET A 23 16.17 22.70 -2.99
N ALA A 24 17.43 22.42 -3.33
CA ALA A 24 17.79 21.76 -4.59
C ALA A 24 17.46 20.26 -4.60
N LEU A 25 17.52 19.59 -3.46
CA LEU A 25 17.30 18.13 -3.33
C LEU A 25 15.87 17.76 -2.91
N THR A 26 15.01 18.72 -2.55
CA THR A 26 13.61 18.43 -2.22
C THR A 26 12.87 18.01 -3.48
N PRO A 27 12.36 16.77 -3.56
CA PRO A 27 11.62 16.31 -4.73
C PRO A 27 10.26 17.04 -4.81
N THR A 28 9.98 17.64 -5.96
CA THR A 28 8.74 18.40 -6.20
C THR A 28 7.91 17.86 -7.37
N GLN A 29 8.50 17.00 -8.19
CA GLN A 29 7.80 16.42 -9.34
C GLN A 29 7.07 15.14 -8.92
N ARG A 30 5.73 15.18 -8.91
CA ARG A 30 4.91 14.00 -8.60
C ARG A 30 4.78 13.11 -9.84
N ILE A 31 5.20 11.86 -9.71
CA ILE A 31 5.08 10.86 -10.78
C ILE A 31 3.60 10.65 -11.14
N ALA A 32 2.69 10.74 -10.16
CA ALA A 32 1.26 10.60 -10.38
C ALA A 32 0.68 11.63 -11.36
N ASP A 33 1.23 12.86 -11.37
CA ASP A 33 0.76 13.95 -12.23
C ASP A 33 1.24 13.78 -13.68
N GLN A 34 2.25 12.94 -13.90
CA GLN A 34 2.85 12.66 -15.22
C GLN A 34 2.32 11.36 -15.85
N ARG A 35 1.63 10.51 -15.08
CA ARG A 35 1.06 9.24 -15.53
C ARG A 35 -0.45 9.38 -15.82
N GLU A 36 -1.01 8.42 -16.56
CA GLU A 36 -2.47 8.29 -16.68
C GLU A 36 -3.10 8.20 -15.29
N LYS A 37 -4.23 8.91 -15.10
CA LYS A 37 -4.97 8.91 -13.84
C LYS A 37 -5.40 7.48 -13.51
N VAL A 38 -5.07 7.02 -12.31
CA VAL A 38 -5.55 5.74 -11.78
C VAL A 38 -7.08 5.83 -11.65
N ASN A 39 -7.78 4.74 -11.99
CA ASN A 39 -9.17 4.54 -11.64
C ASN A 39 -9.30 3.13 -11.07
N LEU A 40 -9.39 3.04 -9.74
CA LEU A 40 -9.43 1.74 -9.05
C LEU A 40 -10.64 0.90 -9.45
N ASP A 41 -11.76 1.53 -9.80
CA ASP A 41 -12.97 0.82 -10.18
C ASP A 41 -12.87 0.10 -11.53
N ILE A 42 -12.13 0.68 -12.47
CA ILE A 42 -11.84 0.10 -13.78
C ILE A 42 -10.69 -0.91 -13.67
N MET A 43 -9.66 -0.55 -12.90
CA MET A 43 -8.44 -1.33 -12.73
C MET A 43 -8.70 -2.71 -12.09
N ILE A 44 -9.56 -2.77 -11.09
CA ILE A 44 -9.91 -4.02 -10.42
C ILE A 44 -11.21 -4.54 -11.06
N PRO A 45 -11.22 -5.69 -11.74
CA PRO A 45 -12.42 -6.18 -12.42
C PRO A 45 -13.52 -6.58 -11.43
N ALA A 46 -14.78 -6.34 -11.76
CA ALA A 46 -15.93 -6.78 -10.95
C ALA A 46 -16.13 -8.31 -10.94
N LYS A 47 -15.56 -9.01 -11.93
CA LYS A 47 -15.55 -10.46 -12.05
C LYS A 47 -14.27 -10.91 -12.74
N PHE A 48 -13.66 -11.97 -12.25
CA PHE A 48 -12.45 -12.58 -12.83
C PHE A 48 -12.27 -14.00 -12.27
N GLY A 49 -11.75 -14.93 -13.09
CA GLY A 49 -11.66 -16.33 -12.69
C GLY A 49 -13.01 -16.85 -12.19
N ASP A 50 -13.01 -17.46 -11.00
CA ASP A 50 -14.23 -17.89 -10.30
C ASP A 50 -14.83 -16.81 -9.36
N TRP A 51 -14.19 -15.65 -9.24
CA TRP A 51 -14.56 -14.59 -8.32
C TRP A 51 -15.49 -13.57 -8.96
N GLN A 52 -16.51 -13.15 -8.22
CA GLN A 52 -17.38 -12.02 -8.58
C GLN A 52 -17.73 -11.20 -7.35
N ILE A 53 -18.00 -9.90 -7.52
CA ILE A 53 -18.47 -9.06 -6.40
C ILE A 53 -19.73 -9.68 -5.78
N ASP A 54 -19.68 -9.89 -4.46
CA ASP A 54 -20.82 -10.34 -3.68
C ASP A 54 -21.81 -9.18 -3.50
N LYS A 55 -22.85 -9.17 -4.34
CA LYS A 55 -23.89 -8.14 -4.32
C LYS A 55 -24.79 -8.23 -3.09
N SER A 56 -24.73 -9.32 -2.31
CA SER A 56 -25.49 -9.44 -1.06
C SER A 56 -24.87 -8.65 0.09
N ILE A 57 -23.58 -8.31 -0.02
CA ILE A 57 -22.87 -7.50 0.96
C ILE A 57 -22.94 -6.04 0.53
N VAL A 58 -23.73 -5.25 1.25
CA VAL A 58 -23.75 -3.80 1.08
C VAL A 58 -22.49 -3.23 1.74
N PRO A 59 -21.62 -2.51 1.00
CA PRO A 59 -20.48 -1.83 1.59
C PRO A 59 -20.96 -0.89 2.69
N LEU A 60 -20.28 -0.90 3.84
CA LEU A 60 -20.55 0.08 4.89
C LEU A 60 -20.35 1.47 4.30
N GLN A 61 -21.40 2.28 4.30
CA GLN A 61 -21.29 3.67 3.89
C GLN A 61 -20.42 4.40 4.92
N ILE A 62 -19.32 4.95 4.44
CA ILE A 62 -18.43 5.79 5.24
C ILE A 62 -19.15 7.14 5.39
N ASP A 63 -19.22 7.66 6.61
CA ASP A 63 -19.80 8.97 6.85
C ASP A 63 -18.96 10.06 6.16
N ALA A 64 -19.59 11.19 5.82
CA ALA A 64 -18.96 12.23 5.02
C ALA A 64 -17.72 12.86 5.70
N GLU A 65 -17.67 12.90 7.03
CA GLU A 65 -16.52 13.46 7.74
C GLU A 65 -15.31 12.52 7.66
N THR A 66 -15.53 11.23 7.85
CA THR A 66 -14.50 10.20 7.68
C THR A 66 -14.01 10.13 6.24
N GLN A 67 -14.92 10.21 5.26
CA GLN A 67 -14.55 10.26 3.84
C GLN A 67 -13.68 11.49 3.53
N ALA A 68 -14.06 12.66 4.02
CA ALA A 68 -13.26 13.89 3.83
C ALA A 68 -11.86 13.82 4.47
N LYS A 69 -11.69 13.03 5.54
CA LYS A 69 -10.36 12.75 6.11
C LYS A 69 -9.57 11.78 5.22
N LEU A 70 -10.22 10.75 4.69
CA LEU A 70 -9.60 9.81 3.76
C LEU A 70 -9.16 10.50 2.46
N ASP A 71 -9.98 11.38 1.90
CA ASP A 71 -9.69 12.09 0.64
C ASP A 71 -8.49 13.07 0.74
N LYS A 72 -8.11 13.47 1.97
CA LYS A 72 -6.90 14.25 2.20
C LYS A 72 -5.62 13.42 2.18
N ILE A 73 -5.75 12.11 2.37
CA ILE A 73 -4.63 11.17 2.51
C ILE A 73 -4.50 10.29 1.26
N TYR A 74 -5.63 9.84 0.72
CA TYR A 74 -5.72 8.97 -0.44
C TYR A 74 -6.41 9.70 -1.58
N ASN A 75 -5.88 9.53 -2.79
CA ASN A 75 -6.54 10.01 -3.99
C ASN A 75 -7.74 9.14 -4.35
N GLN A 76 -7.66 7.83 -4.11
CA GLN A 76 -8.77 6.89 -4.30
C GLN A 76 -8.66 5.73 -3.31
N THR A 77 -9.81 5.23 -2.87
CA THR A 77 -9.94 4.00 -2.10
C THR A 77 -10.96 3.08 -2.77
N LEU A 78 -10.75 1.77 -2.65
CA LEU A 78 -11.65 0.74 -3.14
C LEU A 78 -11.85 -0.28 -2.02
N ALA A 79 -13.11 -0.61 -1.74
CA ALA A 79 -13.47 -1.71 -0.86
C ALA A 79 -14.50 -2.60 -1.58
N ARG A 80 -14.17 -3.87 -1.76
CA ARG A 80 -15.05 -4.85 -2.42
C ARG A 80 -14.99 -6.19 -1.70
N THR A 81 -16.13 -6.87 -1.64
CA THR A 81 -16.20 -8.27 -1.23
C THR A 81 -16.46 -9.12 -2.46
N TYR A 82 -15.64 -10.15 -2.66
CA TYR A 82 -15.81 -11.14 -3.72
C TYR A 82 -16.28 -12.45 -3.13
N VAL A 83 -17.05 -13.20 -3.92
CA VAL A 83 -17.51 -14.57 -3.63
C VAL A 83 -17.18 -15.48 -4.80
N ASN A 84 -16.74 -16.71 -4.52
CA ASN A 84 -16.49 -17.76 -5.51
C ASN A 84 -17.66 -18.76 -5.62
N SER A 85 -17.56 -19.74 -6.50
CA SER A 85 -18.60 -20.77 -6.68
C SER A 85 -18.78 -21.69 -5.46
N GLN A 86 -17.78 -21.76 -4.57
CA GLN A 86 -17.83 -22.48 -3.29
C GLN A 86 -18.38 -21.64 -2.13
N ASN A 87 -18.90 -20.43 -2.40
CA ASN A 87 -19.42 -19.49 -1.40
C ASN A 87 -18.37 -19.02 -0.37
N GLU A 88 -17.09 -19.10 -0.72
CA GLU A 88 -15.99 -18.52 0.04
C GLU A 88 -15.87 -17.02 -0.30
N ARG A 89 -15.52 -16.21 0.69
CA ARG A 89 -15.51 -14.74 0.57
C ARG A 89 -14.14 -14.15 0.84
N ILE A 90 -13.76 -13.20 -0.02
CA ILE A 90 -12.56 -12.38 0.13
C ILE A 90 -12.97 -10.91 0.20
N MET A 91 -12.44 -10.20 1.20
CA MET A 91 -12.54 -8.74 1.32
C MET A 91 -11.26 -8.12 0.76
N LEU A 92 -11.39 -7.37 -0.33
CA LEU A 92 -10.32 -6.59 -0.95
C LEU A 92 -10.46 -5.12 -0.56
N SER A 93 -9.37 -4.54 -0.08
CA SER A 93 -9.22 -3.10 0.12
C SER A 93 -7.98 -2.61 -0.61
N VAL A 94 -8.12 -1.58 -1.44
CA VAL A 94 -7.01 -0.90 -2.13
C VAL A 94 -7.06 0.58 -1.80
N ALA A 95 -5.92 1.14 -1.40
CA ALA A 95 -5.78 2.58 -1.18
C ALA A 95 -4.65 3.11 -2.06
N TYR A 96 -4.95 4.14 -2.87
CA TYR A 96 -4.01 4.78 -3.79
C TYR A 96 -3.71 6.21 -3.34
N GLY A 97 -2.43 6.55 -3.30
CA GLY A 97 -1.94 7.91 -3.08
C GLY A 97 -0.95 8.32 -4.16
N GLY A 98 -1.20 9.47 -4.80
CA GLY A 98 -0.37 10.06 -5.84
C GLY A 98 0.82 10.89 -5.30
N ASP A 99 0.90 11.05 -3.99
CA ASP A 99 2.01 11.71 -3.30
C ASP A 99 2.44 10.83 -2.12
N GLN A 100 3.57 10.14 -2.27
CA GLN A 100 4.17 9.36 -1.18
C GLN A 100 5.31 10.09 -0.45
N SER A 101 5.34 11.43 -0.48
CA SER A 101 6.05 12.18 0.57
C SER A 101 5.45 11.82 1.93
N ASP A 102 6.16 12.06 3.04
CA ASP A 102 5.86 11.56 4.40
C ASP A 102 4.39 11.67 4.91
N ASN A 103 3.50 12.36 4.18
CA ASN A 103 2.04 12.35 4.36
C ASN A 103 1.33 11.03 4.01
N LEU A 104 1.88 10.16 3.16
CA LEU A 104 1.34 8.81 2.99
C LEU A 104 1.91 7.89 4.07
N ALA A 105 1.65 8.23 5.34
CA ALA A 105 1.79 7.30 6.44
C ALA A 105 0.78 6.17 6.21
N VAL A 106 1.17 5.18 5.39
CA VAL A 106 0.33 4.03 5.03
C VAL A 106 -0.21 3.46 6.34
N HIS A 107 -1.51 3.63 6.56
CA HIS A 107 -2.18 3.17 7.76
C HIS A 107 -2.10 1.65 7.79
N LYS A 108 -1.08 1.13 8.47
CA LYS A 108 -0.76 -0.29 8.44
C LYS A 108 -1.92 -1.07 9.05
N PRO A 109 -2.36 -2.19 8.44
CA PRO A 109 -3.44 -3.01 8.98
C PRO A 109 -3.26 -3.37 10.45
N GLU A 110 -2.05 -3.69 10.91
CA GLU A 110 -1.80 -3.98 12.32
C GLU A 110 -2.23 -2.86 13.27
N VAL A 111 -2.04 -1.59 12.90
CA VAL A 111 -2.42 -0.44 13.72
C VAL A 111 -3.92 -0.23 13.64
N CYS A 112 -4.50 -0.26 12.44
CA CYS A 112 -5.93 -0.05 12.22
C CYS A 112 -6.80 -1.09 12.92
N TYR A 113 -6.42 -2.36 12.84
CA TYR A 113 -7.17 -3.43 13.50
C TYR A 113 -7.04 -3.33 15.03
N TYR A 114 -5.84 -3.01 15.54
CA TYR A 114 -5.63 -2.80 16.97
C TYR A 114 -6.52 -1.68 17.53
N VAL A 115 -6.54 -0.51 16.88
CA VAL A 115 -7.40 0.61 17.33
C VAL A 115 -8.90 0.33 17.18
N GLN A 116 -9.29 -0.60 16.31
CA GLN A 116 -10.67 -1.09 16.19
C GLN A 116 -11.02 -2.16 17.25
N GLY A 117 -10.09 -2.47 18.15
CA GLY A 117 -10.27 -3.43 19.23
C GLY A 117 -10.09 -4.88 18.83
N PHE A 118 -9.29 -5.16 17.79
CA PHE A 118 -8.79 -6.51 17.52
C PHE A 118 -7.48 -6.76 18.26
N GLU A 119 -7.27 -8.00 18.69
CA GLU A 119 -5.98 -8.51 19.12
C GLU A 119 -5.19 -9.00 17.90
N ILE A 120 -3.93 -8.56 17.79
CA ILE A 120 -3.03 -8.99 16.70
C ILE A 120 -2.20 -10.17 17.20
N MET A 121 -2.62 -11.38 16.83
CA MET A 121 -2.06 -12.61 17.38
C MET A 121 -0.74 -13.03 16.71
N LYS A 122 -0.59 -12.72 15.43
CA LYS A 122 0.58 -13.10 14.63
C LYS A 122 0.86 -12.05 13.57
N ILE A 123 2.14 -11.78 13.33
CA ILE A 123 2.62 -10.96 12.21
C ILE A 123 3.81 -11.68 11.59
N LEU A 124 3.76 -11.90 10.28
CA LEU A 124 4.81 -12.56 9.52
C LEU A 124 5.09 -11.80 8.23
N SER A 125 6.36 -11.64 7.89
CA SER A 125 6.78 -11.27 6.54
C SER A 125 7.00 -12.54 5.74
N ASP A 126 6.55 -12.55 4.49
CA ASP A 126 6.58 -13.73 3.62
C ASP A 126 6.73 -13.31 2.14
N GLU A 127 7.04 -14.26 1.27
CA GLU A 127 7.08 -14.06 -0.18
C GLU A 127 6.02 -14.92 -0.85
N LEU A 128 5.06 -14.29 -1.51
CA LEU A 128 4.01 -14.98 -2.25
C LEU A 128 4.47 -15.22 -3.70
N ALA A 129 4.55 -16.48 -4.10
CA ALA A 129 4.84 -16.84 -5.49
C ALA A 129 3.64 -16.49 -6.39
N THR A 130 3.87 -15.62 -7.36
CA THR A 130 2.92 -15.29 -8.44
C THR A 130 3.48 -15.74 -9.78
N GLN A 131 2.62 -15.76 -10.80
CA GLN A 131 3.00 -15.96 -12.19
C GLN A 131 3.94 -14.88 -12.75
N TYR A 132 4.24 -13.82 -12.00
CA TYR A 132 5.12 -12.73 -12.41
C TYR A 132 6.38 -12.58 -11.55
N GLY A 133 6.51 -13.35 -10.47
CA GLY A 133 7.62 -13.26 -9.52
C GLY A 133 7.18 -13.44 -8.07
N LYS A 134 8.14 -13.25 -7.16
CA LYS A 134 7.90 -13.36 -5.72
C LYS A 134 7.49 -12.01 -5.14
N LEU A 135 6.22 -11.89 -4.77
CA LEU A 135 5.65 -10.69 -4.19
C LEU A 135 5.97 -10.65 -2.68
N PRO A 136 6.71 -9.64 -2.19
CA PRO A 136 6.86 -9.44 -0.76
C PRO A 136 5.50 -9.10 -0.13
N ILE A 137 5.07 -9.88 0.84
CA ILE A 137 3.81 -9.70 1.55
C ILE A 137 4.03 -9.72 3.06
N LYS A 138 3.04 -9.18 3.78
CA LYS A 138 2.91 -9.35 5.21
C LYS A 138 1.59 -10.04 5.52
N ARG A 139 1.65 -11.05 6.38
CA ARG A 139 0.49 -11.76 6.90
C ARG A 139 0.29 -11.40 8.37
N LEU A 140 -0.95 -11.14 8.76
CA LEU A 140 -1.30 -10.99 10.16
C LEU A 140 -2.62 -11.67 10.50
N LEU A 141 -2.75 -12.07 11.75
CA LEU A 141 -3.98 -12.62 12.30
C LEU A 141 -4.60 -11.62 13.28
N ALA A 142 -5.79 -11.10 12.93
CA ALA A 142 -6.55 -10.20 13.80
C ALA A 142 -7.77 -10.93 14.39
N VAL A 143 -7.91 -10.91 15.71
CA VAL A 143 -8.98 -11.62 16.44
C VAL A 143 -9.81 -10.63 17.25
N LYS A 144 -11.15 -10.77 17.19
CA LYS A 144 -12.07 -9.99 18.04
C LYS A 144 -13.28 -10.85 18.41
N GLY A 145 -13.31 -11.35 19.64
CA GLY A 145 -14.33 -12.31 20.08
C GLY A 145 -14.30 -13.56 19.20
N ASN A 146 -15.43 -13.91 18.57
CA ASN A 146 -15.53 -15.06 17.67
C ASN A 146 -15.14 -14.74 16.22
N ARG A 147 -14.69 -13.51 15.92
CA ARG A 147 -14.23 -13.12 14.59
C ARG A 147 -12.72 -13.36 14.50
N ASN A 148 -12.33 -14.30 13.66
CA ASN A 148 -10.95 -14.53 13.29
C ASN A 148 -10.72 -14.05 11.85
N GLU A 149 -9.79 -13.11 11.66
CA GLU A 149 -9.54 -12.48 10.37
C GLU A 149 -8.04 -12.56 9.98
N PRO A 150 -7.67 -13.61 9.22
CA PRO A 150 -6.39 -13.68 8.52
C PRO A 150 -6.32 -12.59 7.45
N ILE A 151 -5.20 -11.87 7.38
CA ILE A 151 -5.00 -10.74 6.48
C ILE A 151 -3.65 -10.90 5.77
N THR A 152 -3.64 -10.75 4.45
CA THR A 152 -2.44 -10.60 3.62
C THR A 152 -2.43 -9.19 3.03
N TYR A 153 -1.30 -8.48 3.13
CA TYR A 153 -1.18 -7.15 2.52
C TYR A 153 0.24 -6.86 2.04
N TRP A 154 0.36 -5.90 1.14
CA TRP A 154 1.65 -5.35 0.69
C TRP A 154 1.50 -3.89 0.30
N VAL A 155 2.65 -3.22 0.14
CA VAL A 155 2.72 -1.85 -0.34
C VAL A 155 3.56 -1.79 -1.60
N THR A 156 3.09 -1.04 -2.59
CA THR A 156 3.86 -0.73 -3.79
C THR A 156 4.21 0.75 -3.80
N VAL A 157 5.46 1.06 -4.15
CA VAL A 157 6.02 2.41 -4.24
C VAL A 157 6.60 2.61 -5.64
N GLY A 158 5.99 3.50 -6.41
CA GLY A 158 6.22 3.58 -7.85
C GLY A 158 6.01 2.21 -8.50
N ASP A 159 7.07 1.66 -9.07
CA ASP A 159 7.03 0.38 -9.79
C ASP A 159 7.62 -0.79 -8.98
N LYS A 160 7.67 -0.71 -7.64
CA LYS A 160 8.24 -1.76 -6.79
C LYS A 160 7.41 -2.07 -5.54
N ALA A 161 7.05 -3.35 -5.37
CA ALA A 161 6.51 -3.84 -4.10
C ALA A 161 7.59 -3.93 -3.02
N VAL A 162 7.27 -3.47 -1.82
CA VAL A 162 8.18 -3.40 -0.68
C VAL A 162 7.48 -3.87 0.59
N LEU A 163 8.24 -4.50 1.48
CA LEU A 163 7.78 -4.71 2.85
C LEU A 163 7.78 -3.35 3.59
N PRO A 164 6.75 -3.05 4.40
CA PRO A 164 6.75 -1.85 5.22
C PRO A 164 7.94 -1.84 6.19
N GLY A 165 8.74 -0.78 6.17
CA GLY A 165 9.93 -0.67 7.01
C GLY A 165 11.12 -0.01 6.29
N PHE A 166 12.32 -0.55 6.52
CA PHE A 166 13.56 0.02 5.99
C PHE A 166 13.62 0.01 4.46
N ASP A 167 13.20 -1.09 3.81
CA ASP A 167 13.22 -1.22 2.36
C ASP A 167 12.31 -0.20 1.67
N GLN A 168 11.13 0.08 2.24
CA GLN A 168 10.25 1.14 1.78
C GLN A 168 10.92 2.51 1.86
N LYS A 169 11.55 2.85 2.99
CA LYS A 169 12.21 4.16 3.14
C LYS A 169 13.41 4.29 2.21
N LEU A 170 14.16 3.22 1.97
CA LEU A 170 15.27 3.21 1.02
C LEU A 170 14.78 3.43 -0.42
N GLN A 171 13.66 2.82 -0.84
CA GLN A 171 13.09 3.09 -2.16
C GLN A 171 12.59 4.53 -2.29
N GLN A 172 11.90 5.06 -1.28
CA GLN A 172 11.49 6.47 -1.24
C GLN A 172 12.68 7.42 -1.38
N LEU A 173 13.78 7.15 -0.66
CA LEU A 173 15.01 7.93 -0.77
C LEU A 173 15.60 7.88 -2.18
N ARG A 174 15.63 6.69 -2.82
CA ARG A 174 16.13 6.56 -4.20
C ARG A 174 15.31 7.41 -5.17
N TYR A 175 13.98 7.38 -5.10
CA TYR A 175 13.13 8.24 -5.92
C TYR A 175 13.32 9.72 -5.58
N GLY A 176 13.41 10.08 -4.29
CA GLY A 176 13.65 11.45 -3.85
C GLY A 176 14.95 12.04 -4.39
N LEU A 177 16.02 11.23 -4.46
CA LEU A 177 17.31 11.63 -5.06
C LEU A 177 17.22 11.86 -6.58
N THR A 178 16.19 11.34 -7.25
CA THR A 178 15.91 11.64 -8.67
C THR A 178 15.03 12.88 -8.88
N GLY A 179 14.65 13.58 -7.80
CA GLY A 179 13.75 14.74 -7.83
C GLY A 179 12.26 14.38 -7.94
N ASN A 180 11.93 13.09 -7.89
CA ASN A 180 10.59 12.56 -8.09
C ASN A 180 9.93 12.11 -6.78
N VAL A 181 8.63 12.36 -6.66
CA VAL A 181 7.76 11.82 -5.61
C VAL A 181 6.99 10.63 -6.20
N PRO A 182 7.23 9.39 -5.73
CA PRO A 182 6.54 8.22 -6.26
C PRO A 182 5.09 8.20 -5.80
N ASP A 183 4.23 7.60 -6.61
CA ASP A 183 2.91 7.17 -6.17
C ASP A 183 3.01 5.88 -5.36
N GLY A 184 1.93 5.52 -4.65
CA GLY A 184 1.91 4.31 -3.86
C GLY A 184 0.54 3.68 -3.74
N MET A 185 0.55 2.37 -3.50
CA MET A 185 -0.66 1.59 -3.21
C MET A 185 -0.47 0.70 -2.00
N LEU A 186 -1.50 0.64 -1.16
CA LEU A 186 -1.68 -0.41 -0.15
C LEU A 186 -2.76 -1.34 -0.65
N VAL A 187 -2.42 -2.62 -0.83
CA VAL A 187 -3.39 -3.67 -1.15
C VAL A 187 -3.52 -4.57 0.07
N ARG A 188 -4.76 -4.73 0.57
CA ARG A 188 -5.10 -5.59 1.70
C ARG A 188 -6.18 -6.58 1.27
N ILE A 189 -5.94 -7.84 1.56
CA ILE A 189 -6.82 -8.95 1.27
C ILE A 189 -7.06 -9.70 2.58
N SER A 190 -8.32 -9.90 2.94
CA SER A 190 -8.68 -10.62 4.16
C SER A 190 -9.89 -11.52 3.97
N SER A 191 -10.02 -12.49 4.86
CA SER A 191 -11.15 -13.42 4.94
C SER A 191 -11.50 -13.68 6.40
N ILE A 192 -12.71 -14.15 6.66
CA ILE A 192 -13.12 -14.56 8.00
C ILE A 192 -13.15 -16.08 8.01
N ASP A 193 -12.22 -16.70 8.74
CA ASP A 193 -12.12 -18.16 8.85
C ASP A 193 -11.44 -18.52 10.17
N ASN A 194 -11.83 -19.66 10.74
CA ASN A 194 -11.16 -20.22 11.94
C ASN A 194 -9.93 -21.05 11.57
N ASP A 195 -9.84 -21.53 10.32
CA ASP A 195 -8.66 -22.17 9.76
C ASP A 195 -7.79 -21.13 9.04
N ASN A 196 -6.72 -20.70 9.72
CA ASN A 196 -5.82 -19.67 9.22
C ASN A 196 -5.06 -20.11 7.97
N ASP A 197 -4.64 -21.37 7.90
CA ASP A 197 -3.82 -21.85 6.79
C ASP A 197 -4.67 -21.99 5.54
N LYS A 198 -5.88 -22.51 5.67
CA LYS A 198 -6.88 -22.50 4.59
C LYS A 198 -7.16 -21.08 4.10
N ALA A 199 -7.37 -20.14 5.02
CA ALA A 199 -7.61 -18.74 4.67
C ALA A 199 -6.45 -18.12 3.88
N TYR A 200 -5.19 -18.29 4.31
CA TYR A 200 -4.04 -17.76 3.59
C TYR A 200 -3.85 -18.42 2.21
N GLN A 201 -4.20 -19.69 2.05
CA GLN A 201 -4.21 -20.36 0.75
C GLN A 201 -5.29 -19.78 -0.17
N LEU A 202 -6.51 -19.57 0.33
CA LEU A 202 -7.59 -18.93 -0.42
C LEU A 202 -7.21 -17.52 -0.89
N GLN A 203 -6.60 -16.73 0.00
CA GLN A 203 -6.08 -15.40 -0.34
C GLN A 203 -5.01 -15.48 -1.43
N THR A 204 -4.16 -16.51 -1.41
CA THR A 204 -3.13 -16.73 -2.43
C THR A 204 -3.75 -17.00 -3.81
N ILE A 205 -4.77 -17.87 -3.87
CA ILE A 205 -5.51 -18.17 -5.11
C ILE A 205 -6.17 -16.90 -5.65
N PHE A 206 -6.86 -16.16 -4.78
CA PHE A 206 -7.49 -14.89 -5.14
C PHE A 206 -6.49 -13.88 -5.71
N ILE A 207 -5.31 -13.74 -5.09
CA ILE A 207 -4.24 -12.85 -5.58
C ILE A 207 -3.79 -13.28 -6.97
N GLN A 208 -3.49 -14.56 -7.16
CA GLN A 208 -3.02 -15.08 -8.45
C GLN A 208 -4.05 -14.85 -9.57
N ASP A 209 -5.33 -15.15 -9.30
CA ASP A 209 -6.44 -14.94 -10.24
C ASP A 209 -6.64 -13.46 -10.58
N LEU A 210 -6.59 -12.58 -9.57
CA LEU A 210 -6.70 -11.13 -9.77
C LEU A 210 -5.57 -10.64 -10.68
N LEU A 211 -4.33 -11.04 -10.42
CA LEU A 211 -3.18 -10.61 -11.20
C LEU A 211 -3.16 -11.16 -12.64
N LEU A 212 -3.88 -12.25 -12.93
CA LEU A 212 -4.12 -12.72 -14.30
C LEU A 212 -5.13 -11.84 -15.05
N ALA A 213 -6.10 -11.28 -14.33
CA ALA A 213 -7.20 -10.53 -14.93
C ALA A 213 -6.92 -9.03 -15.11
N VAL A 214 -5.97 -8.48 -14.35
CA VAL A 214 -5.55 -7.08 -14.47
C VAL A 214 -4.55 -6.93 -15.62
N ASN A 215 -4.65 -5.84 -16.40
CA ASN A 215 -3.73 -5.65 -17.51
C ASN A 215 -2.30 -5.35 -17.05
N VAL A 216 -1.33 -5.41 -17.97
CA VAL A 216 0.10 -5.29 -17.64
C VAL A 216 0.43 -3.97 -16.94
N LYS A 217 -0.10 -2.85 -17.43
CA LYS A 217 0.20 -1.51 -16.88
C LYS A 217 -0.30 -1.38 -15.45
N GLU A 218 -1.54 -1.78 -15.20
CA GLU A 218 -2.16 -1.71 -13.87
C GLU A 218 -1.53 -2.71 -12.91
N ARG A 219 -1.22 -3.91 -13.39
CA ARG A 219 -0.55 -4.93 -12.59
C ARG A 219 0.78 -4.43 -12.04
N ILE A 220 1.59 -3.76 -12.88
CA ILE A 220 2.86 -3.15 -12.42
C ILE A 220 2.62 -2.18 -11.28
N ARG A 221 1.53 -1.40 -11.31
CA ARG A 221 1.21 -0.52 -10.19
C ARG A 221 0.76 -1.30 -8.95
N LEU A 222 0.09 -2.46 -9.09
CA LEU A 222 -0.31 -3.30 -7.95
C LEU A 222 0.87 -3.99 -7.27
N ILE A 223 1.75 -4.63 -8.04
CA ILE A 223 2.78 -5.56 -7.49
C ILE A 223 4.21 -5.16 -7.83
N GLY A 224 4.40 -4.08 -8.58
CA GLY A 224 5.70 -3.69 -9.11
C GLY A 224 6.20 -4.57 -10.25
N ILE A 225 7.47 -4.37 -10.59
CA ILE A 225 8.23 -5.15 -11.58
C ILE A 225 9.18 -6.09 -10.83
N PHE A 226 9.22 -7.36 -11.23
CA PHE A 226 10.16 -8.35 -10.71
C PHE A 226 11.27 -8.61 -11.73
N GLY A 227 12.53 -8.65 -11.27
CA GLY A 227 13.67 -9.02 -12.12
C GLY A 227 14.29 -7.90 -12.97
N ALA A 228 14.13 -6.63 -12.57
CA ALA A 228 14.86 -5.49 -13.14
C ALA A 228 16.20 -5.25 -12.42
#